data_AF-A0A1H7MT93-F1
#
_entry.id   AF-A0A1H7MT93-F1
#
_cell.length_a   1.000
_cell.length_b   1.000
_cell.length_c   1.000
_cell.angle_alpha   90.00
_cell.angle_beta   90.00
_cell.angle_gamma   90.00
#
_symmetry.space_group_name_H-M   'P 1'
#
loop_
_entity.id
_entity.type
_entity.pdbx_description
1 polymer ?
#
loop_
_entity_poly.entity_id
_entity_poly.type
_entity_poly.pdbx_seq_one_letter_code
_entity_poly.pdbx_strand_id
1 'polypeptide(L)'
;MSGYQVDVDFLRETVLKLQGITDGMDGKSQIAAYQTGLSRAQLGSPDFLEADSLHDAHVQMQTALKGMVATLQEMLQEVTDGTGSVHRRYLDQEQETVQSFRRQA
;
A
#
# COMPACT_ATOMS: atom_id res chain seq x y z
N MET A 1 -23.24 20.43 -22.53
CA MET A 1 -22.73 21.01 -21.28
C MET A 1 -21.74 20.00 -20.72
N SER A 2 -20.45 20.37 -20.66
CA SER A 2 -19.37 19.54 -20.12
C SER A 2 -19.52 19.49 -18.59
N GLY A 3 -20.48 18.70 -18.13
CA GLY A 3 -20.59 18.34 -16.73
C GLY A 3 -19.39 17.47 -16.42
N TYR A 4 -18.61 17.89 -15.43
CA TYR A 4 -17.47 17.20 -14.86
C TYR A 4 -17.52 15.69 -15.18
N GLN A 5 -16.62 15.24 -16.06
CA GLN A 5 -16.47 13.84 -16.42
C GLN A 5 -15.21 13.35 -15.74
N VAL A 6 -15.20 13.40 -14.41
CA VAL A 6 -14.29 12.53 -13.67
C VAL A 6 -14.90 11.16 -13.87
N ASP A 7 -14.23 10.33 -14.67
CA ASP A 7 -14.65 8.97 -14.91
C ASP A 7 -14.55 8.21 -13.59
N VAL A 8 -15.66 8.19 -12.87
CA VAL A 8 -15.80 7.57 -11.55
C VAL A 8 -15.44 6.09 -11.63
N ASP A 9 -15.68 5.45 -12.78
CA ASP A 9 -15.29 4.08 -13.04
C ASP A 9 -13.77 3.95 -13.16
N PHE A 10 -13.09 4.90 -13.81
CA PHE A 10 -11.61 4.95 -13.84
C PHE A 10 -11.00 5.13 -12.44
N LEU A 11 -11.62 5.96 -11.58
CA LEU A 11 -11.20 6.09 -10.18
C LEU A 11 -11.38 4.77 -9.40
N ARG A 12 -12.51 4.09 -9.60
CA ARG A 12 -12.79 2.79 -8.98
C ARG A 12 -11.81 1.71 -9.45
N GLU A 13 -11.52 1.66 -10.74
CA GLU A 13 -10.51 0.75 -11.28
C GLU A 13 -9.12 1.02 -10.71
N THR A 14 -8.78 2.30 -10.52
CA THR A 14 -7.50 2.70 -9.94
C THR A 14 -7.39 2.20 -8.50
N VAL A 15 -8.44 2.34 -7.68
CA VAL A 15 -8.48 1.78 -6.32
C VAL A 15 -8.30 0.27 -6.31
N LEU A 16 -8.98 -0.45 -7.20
CA LEU A 16 -8.85 -1.92 -7.31
C LEU A 16 -7.43 -2.35 -7.70
N LYS A 17 -6.78 -1.62 -8.62
CA LYS A 17 -5.38 -1.86 -9.01
C LYS A 17 -4.43 -1.61 -7.83
N LEU A 18 -4.66 -0.58 -7.02
CA LEU A 18 -3.86 -0.26 -5.84
C LEU A 18 -4.05 -1.30 -4.71
N GLN A 19 -5.27 -1.79 -4.51
CA GLN A 19 -5.55 -2.91 -3.59
C GLN A 19 -4.79 -4.17 -4.00
N GLY A 20 -4.80 -4.53 -5.30
CA GLY A 20 -4.04 -5.67 -5.80
C GLY A 20 -2.52 -5.55 -5.59
N ILE A 21 -1.97 -4.34 -5.66
CA ILE A 21 -0.56 -4.09 -5.33
C ILE A 21 -0.32 -4.31 -3.82
N THR A 22 -1.22 -3.79 -2.98
CA THR A 22 -1.15 -3.95 -1.51
C THR A 22 -1.16 -5.42 -1.10
N ASP A 23 -2.08 -6.21 -1.66
CA ASP A 23 -2.18 -7.66 -1.40
C ASP A 23 -0.90 -8.41 -1.83
N GLY A 24 -0.36 -8.05 -3.00
CA GLY A 24 0.90 -8.63 -3.49
C GLY A 24 2.11 -8.25 -2.62
N MET A 25 2.06 -7.10 -1.97
CA MET A 25 3.11 -6.62 -1.07
C MET A 25 3.06 -7.26 0.32
N ASP A 26 1.87 -7.52 0.85
CA ASP A 26 1.70 -8.21 2.13
C ASP A 26 2.30 -9.62 2.09
N GLY A 27 2.08 -10.33 0.98
CA GLY A 27 2.74 -11.62 0.73
C GLY A 27 4.26 -11.51 0.68
N LYS A 28 4.82 -10.48 0.03
CA LYS A 28 6.27 -10.25 -0.05
C LYS A 28 6.87 -9.82 1.29
N SER A 29 6.14 -9.02 2.07
CA SER A 29 6.51 -8.64 3.44
C SER A 29 6.65 -9.87 4.32
N GLN A 30 5.65 -10.78 4.28
CA GLN A 30 5.70 -12.03 5.03
C GLN A 30 6.87 -12.92 4.58
N ILE A 31 7.11 -13.06 3.28
CA ILE A 31 8.25 -13.83 2.76
C ILE A 31 9.57 -13.24 3.27
N ALA A 32 9.77 -11.93 3.17
CA ALA A 32 10.98 -11.25 3.64
C ALA A 32 11.12 -11.30 5.18
N ALA A 33 10.02 -11.33 5.92
CA ALA A 33 10.01 -11.34 7.37
C ALA A 33 10.26 -12.73 7.97
N TYR A 34 9.67 -13.76 7.38
CA TYR A 34 9.56 -15.09 7.99
C TYR A 34 10.31 -16.18 7.23
N GLN A 35 10.56 -16.03 5.92
CA GLN A 35 11.16 -17.09 5.11
C GLN A 35 12.65 -16.88 4.79
N THR A 36 13.21 -15.71 5.11
CA THR A 36 14.63 -15.41 4.89
C THR A 36 15.46 -15.47 6.17
N GLY A 37 14.87 -15.81 7.32
CA GLY A 37 15.58 -15.85 8.60
C GLY A 37 16.75 -16.83 8.59
N LEU A 38 17.97 -16.29 8.63
CA LEU A 38 19.19 -17.07 8.80
C LEU A 38 19.62 -17.04 10.26
N SER A 39 19.66 -18.19 10.92
CA SER A 39 20.24 -18.31 12.26
C SER A 39 21.76 -18.24 12.21
N ARG A 40 22.36 -17.79 13.30
CA ARG A 40 23.82 -17.69 13.46
C ARG A 40 24.53 -19.03 13.20
N ALA A 41 23.93 -20.14 13.63
CA ALA A 41 24.42 -21.49 13.38
C ALA A 41 24.35 -21.93 11.90
N GLN A 42 23.49 -21.31 11.09
CA GLN A 42 23.45 -21.51 9.64
C GLN A 42 24.50 -20.68 8.90
N LEU A 43 25.03 -19.63 9.54
CA LEU A 43 26.04 -18.74 8.97
C LEU A 43 27.46 -19.20 9.30
N GLY A 44 27.65 -19.97 10.37
CA GLY A 44 28.94 -20.54 10.72
C GLY A 44 28.95 -21.31 12.04
N SER A 45 30.11 -21.86 12.38
CA SER A 45 30.38 -22.44 13.70
C SER A 45 30.24 -21.36 14.78
N PRO A 46 29.86 -21.73 16.03
CA PRO A 46 29.89 -20.81 17.18
C PRO A 46 31.23 -20.10 17.40
N ASP A 47 32.33 -20.68 16.91
CA ASP A 47 33.69 -20.13 17.02
C ASP A 47 34.03 -19.16 15.89
N PHE A 48 33.16 -18.99 14.89
CA PHE A 48 33.32 -18.04 13.80
C PHE A 48 32.73 -16.69 14.21
N LEU A 49 33.58 -15.79 14.70
CA LEU A 49 33.16 -14.47 15.19
C LEU A 49 32.46 -13.63 14.10
N GLU A 50 32.82 -13.81 12.84
CA GLU A 50 32.19 -13.13 11.71
C GLU A 50 30.76 -13.62 11.45
N ALA A 51 30.33 -14.77 12.01
CA ALA A 51 28.94 -15.22 11.97
C ALA A 51 28.00 -14.21 12.65
N ASP A 52 28.45 -13.57 13.73
CA ASP A 52 27.68 -12.54 14.44
C ASP A 52 27.48 -11.32 13.56
N SER A 53 28.58 -10.81 12.99
CA SER A 53 28.56 -9.64 12.11
C SER A 53 27.68 -9.89 10.87
N LEU A 54 27.77 -11.08 10.27
CA LEU A 54 26.96 -11.46 9.11
C LEU A 54 25.48 -11.62 9.47
N HIS A 55 25.18 -12.19 10.64
CA HIS A 55 23.81 -12.30 11.14
C HIS A 55 23.19 -10.93 11.39
N ASP A 56 23.94 -10.03 12.04
CA ASP A 56 23.47 -8.68 12.35
C ASP A 56 23.25 -7.87 11.07
N ALA A 57 24.14 -7.98 10.08
CA ALA A 57 23.97 -7.37 8.77
C ALA A 57 22.71 -7.90 8.06
N HIS A 58 22.45 -9.21 8.15
CA HIS A 58 21.24 -9.83 7.60
C HIS A 58 19.96 -9.32 8.28
N VAL A 59 19.95 -9.19 9.61
CA VAL A 59 18.81 -8.64 10.37
C VAL A 59 18.57 -7.17 10.03
N GLN A 60 19.63 -6.37 9.87
CA GLN A 60 19.51 -4.97 9.43
C GLN A 60 18.90 -4.87 8.04
N MET A 61 19.35 -5.71 7.09
CA MET A 61 18.76 -5.79 5.75
C MET A 61 17.27 -6.16 5.80
N GLN A 62 16.88 -7.17 6.58
CA GLN A 62 15.47 -7.54 6.76
C GLN A 62 14.64 -6.38 7.31
N THR A 63 15.18 -5.64 8.28
CA THR A 63 14.51 -4.49 8.88
C THR A 63 14.32 -3.37 7.86
N ALA A 64 15.35 -3.07 7.07
CA ALA A 64 15.27 -2.06 6.00
C ALA A 64 14.22 -2.44 4.94
N LEU A 65 14.19 -3.70 4.49
CA LEU A 65 13.21 -4.19 3.53
C LEU A 65 11.77 -4.10 4.07
N LYS A 66 11.55 -4.44 5.34
CA LYS A 66 10.24 -4.25 6.00
C LYS A 66 9.83 -2.78 6.00
N GLY A 67 10.75 -1.87 6.32
CA GLY A 67 10.49 -0.42 6.30
C GLY A 67 10.09 0.07 4.90
N MET A 68 10.81 -0.35 3.86
CA MET A 68 10.46 0.02 2.48
C MET A 68 9.07 -0.48 2.06
N VAL A 69 8.71 -1.71 2.46
CA VAL A 69 7.37 -2.24 2.22
C VAL A 69 6.30 -1.44 2.96
N ALA A 70 6.53 -1.09 4.23
CA ALA A 70 5.60 -0.28 5.00
C ALA A 70 5.39 1.11 4.36
N THR A 71 6.46 1.79 3.94
CA THR A 71 6.35 3.09 3.25
C THR A 71 5.54 2.98 1.96
N LEU A 72 5.75 1.92 1.18
CA LEU A 72 4.96 1.68 -0.04
C LEU A 72 3.48 1.43 0.29
N GLN A 73 3.17 0.70 1.37
CA GLN A 73 1.80 0.50 1.84
C GLN A 73 1.14 1.83 2.27
N GLU A 74 1.87 2.69 2.99
CA GLU A 74 1.41 4.03 3.37
C GLU A 74 1.08 4.88 2.14
N MET A 75 1.98 4.93 1.15
CA MET A 75 1.75 5.67 -0.10
C MET A 75 0.50 5.16 -0.85
N LEU A 76 0.27 3.83 -0.87
CA LEU A 76 -0.93 3.24 -1.50
C LEU A 76 -2.20 3.59 -0.72
N GLN A 77 -2.13 3.59 0.61
CA GLN A 77 -3.24 3.99 1.47
C GLN A 77 -3.61 5.47 1.26
N GLU A 78 -2.62 6.36 1.19
CA GLU A 78 -2.85 7.79 0.91
C GLU A 78 -3.57 8.01 -0.42
N VAL A 79 -3.16 7.30 -1.48
CA VAL A 79 -3.85 7.38 -2.78
C VAL A 79 -5.28 6.85 -2.67
N THR A 80 -5.48 5.73 -1.97
CA THR A 80 -6.81 5.14 -1.78
C THR A 80 -7.75 6.07 -1.02
N ASP A 81 -7.27 6.66 0.08
CA ASP A 81 -8.02 7.62 0.89
C ASP A 81 -8.33 8.90 0.11
N GLY A 82 -7.34 9.40 -0.65
CA GLY A 82 -7.50 10.54 -1.55
C GLY A 82 -8.56 10.28 -2.61
N THR A 83 -8.50 9.14 -3.29
CA THR A 83 -9.48 8.75 -4.31
C THR A 83 -10.88 8.57 -3.71
N GLY A 84 -11.00 7.90 -2.57
CA GLY A 84 -12.28 7.73 -1.88
C GLY A 84 -12.89 9.05 -1.38
N SER A 85 -12.05 10.01 -0.98
CA SER A 85 -12.47 11.36 -0.61
C SER A 85 -12.98 12.15 -1.82
N VAL A 86 -12.26 12.12 -2.94
CA VAL A 86 -12.68 12.77 -4.19
C VAL A 86 -13.98 12.17 -4.70
N HIS A 87 -14.10 10.84 -4.71
CA HIS A 87 -15.31 10.16 -5.17
C HIS A 87 -16.55 10.53 -4.33
N ARG A 88 -16.44 10.54 -2.99
CA ARG A 88 -17.54 10.96 -2.11
C ARG A 88 -17.99 12.39 -2.38
N ARG A 89 -17.05 13.34 -2.43
CA ARG A 89 -17.37 14.75 -2.72
C ARG A 89 -18.11 14.91 -4.04
N TYR A 90 -17.75 14.07 -5.01
CA TYR A 90 -18.39 14.08 -6.32
C TYR A 90 -19.85 13.63 -6.26
N LEU A 91 -20.12 12.51 -5.58
CA LEU A 91 -21.48 11.99 -5.39
C LEU A 91 -22.35 12.98 -4.61
N ASP A 92 -21.78 13.60 -3.57
CA ASP A 92 -22.48 14.62 -2.77
C ASP A 92 -22.87 15.82 -3.65
N GLN A 93 -21.93 16.32 -4.45
CA GLN A 93 -22.17 17.45 -5.35
C GLN A 93 -23.19 17.13 -6.45
N GLU A 94 -23.18 15.90 -6.98
CA GLU A 94 -24.18 15.45 -7.95
C GLU A 94 -25.57 15.35 -7.30
N GLN A 95 -25.68 14.78 -6.10
CA GLN A 95 -26.94 14.73 -5.36
C GLN A 95 -27.49 16.13 -5.07
N GLU A 96 -26.66 17.06 -4.62
CA GLU A 96 -27.07 18.46 -4.41
C GLU A 96 -27.57 19.11 -5.70
N THR A 97 -26.88 18.87 -6.82
CA THR A 97 -27.27 19.37 -8.14
C THR A 97 -28.62 18.78 -8.59
N VAL A 98 -28.83 17.48 -8.44
CA VAL A 98 -30.11 16.83 -8.77
C VAL A 98 -31.25 17.33 -7.87
N GLN A 99 -31.00 17.49 -6.57
CA GLN A 99 -31.99 17.95 -5.59
C GLN A 99 -32.37 19.42 -5.79
N SER A 100 -31.43 20.26 -6.23
CA SER A 100 -31.69 21.66 -6.57
C SER A 100 -32.50 21.79 -7.86
N PHE A 101 -32.17 21.00 -8.90
CA PHE A 101 -32.96 20.94 -10.13
C PHE A 101 -34.40 20.48 -9.90
N ARG A 102 -34.61 19.43 -9.08
CA ARG A 102 -35.97 18.96 -8.73
C ARG A 102 -36.80 19.97 -7.94
N ARG A 103 -36.18 20.94 -7.27
CA ARG A 103 -36.88 22.00 -6.51
C ARG A 103 -37.29 23.20 -7.36
N GLN A 104 -36.73 23.33 -8.56
CA GLN A 104 -36.98 24.44 -9.48
C GLN A 104 -37.87 24.06 -10.68
N ALA A 105 -38.25 22.78 -10.79
CA ALA A 105 -39.20 22.24 -11.77
C ALA A 105 -40.56 21.99 -11.12
#